data_AF-A0A7S1ID88-F1
#
_entry.id   AF-A0A7S1ID88-F1
#
_cell.length_a   1.000
_cell.length_b   1.000
_cell.length_c   1.000
_cell.angle_alpha   90.00
_cell.angle_beta   90.00
_cell.angle_gamma   90.00
#
_symmetry.space_group_name_H-M   'P 1'
#
loop_
_entity.id
_entity.type
_entity.pdbx_description
1 polymer ?
#
loop_
_entity_poly.entity_id
_entity_poly.type
_entity_poly.pdbx_seq_one_letter_code
_entity_poly.pdbx_strand_id
1 'polypeptide(L)'
;KARDQEREAAAKQWKRFSCHASQVGGDRPLHSCAISPGCEQVLTGSWDSLIRLYTLPNCTSVRTFKGHDDRVTGLAWFPGSEPSGLQFASSSADGTVKFW
;
A
#
# COMPACT_ATOMS: atom_id res chain seq x y z
N LYS A 1 -9.49 -39.19 -9.33
CA LYS A 1 -9.98 -39.19 -7.93
C LYS A 1 -9.08 -38.34 -7.01
N ALA A 2 -7.83 -38.73 -6.69
CA ALA A 2 -6.96 -37.90 -5.83
C ALA A 2 -6.60 -36.52 -6.44
N ARG A 3 -6.22 -36.49 -7.72
CA ARG A 3 -5.92 -35.25 -8.48
C ARG A 3 -7.12 -34.31 -8.61
N ASP A 4 -8.33 -34.86 -8.58
CA ASP A 4 -9.56 -34.08 -8.68
C ASP A 4 -9.91 -33.45 -7.32
N GLN A 5 -9.65 -34.16 -6.22
CA GLN A 5 -9.78 -33.64 -4.85
C GLN A 5 -8.77 -32.53 -4.53
N GLU A 6 -7.51 -32.63 -5.00
CA GLU A 6 -6.53 -31.54 -4.88
C GLU A 6 -6.97 -30.29 -5.64
N ARG A 7 -7.54 -30.46 -6.84
CA ARG A 7 -8.07 -29.35 -7.64
C ARG A 7 -9.27 -28.68 -6.97
N GLU A 8 -10.17 -29.45 -6.37
CA GLU A 8 -11.31 -28.92 -5.62
C GLU A 8 -10.89 -28.23 -4.31
N ALA A 9 -9.90 -28.78 -3.60
CA ALA A 9 -9.33 -28.16 -2.40
C ALA A 9 -8.61 -26.85 -2.73
N ALA A 10 -7.80 -26.84 -3.79
CA ALA A 10 -7.16 -25.63 -4.31
C ALA A 10 -8.22 -24.60 -4.76
N ALA A 11 -9.27 -25.02 -5.48
CA ALA A 11 -10.34 -24.13 -5.90
C ALA A 11 -11.14 -23.53 -4.71
N LYS A 12 -11.36 -24.31 -3.64
CA LYS A 12 -11.93 -23.81 -2.38
C LYS A 12 -11.03 -22.78 -1.71
N GLN A 13 -9.72 -23.02 -1.74
CA GLN A 13 -8.73 -22.09 -1.21
C GLN A 13 -8.64 -20.81 -2.05
N TRP A 14 -8.86 -20.89 -3.36
CA TRP A 14 -8.84 -19.75 -4.28
C TRP A 14 -10.07 -18.85 -4.15
N LYS A 15 -11.22 -19.40 -3.75
CA LYS A 15 -12.39 -18.60 -3.36
C LYS A 15 -12.14 -17.69 -2.14
N ARG A 16 -11.04 -17.90 -1.41
CA ARG A 16 -10.61 -17.05 -0.29
C ARG A 16 -9.81 -15.81 -0.74
N PHE A 17 -9.33 -15.78 -1.99
CA PHE A 17 -8.54 -14.68 -2.55
C PHE A 17 -9.36 -13.85 -3.54
N SER A 18 -10.59 -13.48 -3.17
CA SER A 18 -11.37 -12.53 -3.96
C SER A 18 -10.85 -11.10 -3.75
N CYS A 19 -10.86 -10.29 -4.81
CA CYS A 19 -10.60 -8.86 -4.69
C CYS A 19 -11.65 -8.25 -3.74
N HIS A 20 -11.22 -7.78 -2.58
CA HIS A 20 -12.12 -7.25 -1.55
C HIS A 20 -12.55 -5.81 -1.88
N ALA A 21 -11.61 -4.99 -2.33
CA ALA A 21 -11.83 -3.62 -2.75
C ALA A 21 -10.77 -3.22 -3.79
N SER A 22 -11.14 -2.33 -4.71
CA SER A 22 -10.25 -1.75 -5.71
C SER A 22 -10.50 -0.25 -5.77
N GLN A 23 -9.41 0.53 -5.84
CA GLN A 23 -9.47 1.99 -5.88
C GLN A 23 -8.40 2.51 -6.85
N VAL A 24 -8.72 3.61 -7.54
CA VAL A 24 -7.75 4.28 -8.42
C VAL A 24 -6.67 4.96 -7.57
N GLY A 25 -5.43 4.49 -7.76
CA GLY A 25 -4.23 4.94 -7.05
C GLY A 25 -3.64 6.28 -7.51
N GLY A 26 -4.04 6.75 -8.69
CA GLY A 26 -3.49 7.94 -9.34
C GLY A 26 -3.58 7.84 -10.86
N ASP A 27 -3.07 8.86 -11.53
CA ASP A 27 -3.02 8.94 -13.00
C ASP A 27 -1.79 8.22 -13.59
N ARG A 28 -0.79 7.94 -12.75
CA ARG A 28 0.46 7.27 -13.10
C ARG A 28 0.56 5.91 -12.40
N PRO A 29 1.42 4.99 -12.90
CA PRO A 29 1.61 3.70 -12.26
C PRO A 29 2.02 3.84 -10.80
N LEU A 30 1.41 2.99 -9.95
CA LEU A 30 1.87 2.79 -8.59
C LEU A 30 3.14 1.95 -8.61
N HIS A 31 4.14 2.35 -7.83
CA HIS A 31 5.41 1.64 -7.74
C HIS A 31 5.55 0.82 -6.46
N SER A 32 4.99 1.34 -5.37
CA SER A 32 5.17 0.76 -4.04
C SER A 32 3.89 0.88 -3.22
N CYS A 33 3.66 -0.08 -2.33
CA CYS A 33 2.63 0.01 -1.30
C CYS A 33 3.16 -0.54 0.03
N ALA A 34 2.64 -0.03 1.13
CA ALA A 34 3.02 -0.45 2.47
C ALA A 34 1.79 -0.43 3.41
N ILE A 35 1.58 -1.50 4.16
CA ILE A 35 0.47 -1.63 5.11
C ILE A 35 0.94 -1.17 6.50
N SER A 36 0.09 -0.41 7.19
CA SER A 36 0.35 0.02 8.57
C SER A 36 0.47 -1.19 9.51
N PRO A 37 1.27 -1.14 10.58
CA PRO A 37 1.39 -2.25 11.54
C PRO A 37 0.06 -2.64 12.20
N GLY A 38 -0.86 -1.67 12.35
CA GLY A 38 -2.22 -1.91 12.86
C GLY A 38 -3.18 -2.54 11.85
N CYS A 39 -2.78 -2.76 10.60
CA CYS A 39 -3.62 -3.30 9.52
C CYS A 39 -4.90 -2.51 9.22
N GLU A 40 -4.95 -1.23 9.59
CA GLU A 40 -6.11 -0.34 9.35
C GLU A 40 -5.91 0.55 8.12
N GLN A 41 -4.66 0.75 7.70
CA GLN A 41 -4.30 1.70 6.65
C GLN A 41 -3.26 1.13 5.69
N VAL A 42 -3.25 1.67 4.47
CA VAL A 42 -2.26 1.36 3.43
C VAL A 42 -1.78 2.64 2.77
N LEU A 43 -0.46 2.74 2.57
CA LEU A 43 0.17 3.78 1.78
C LEU A 43 0.46 3.25 0.39
N THR A 44 0.32 4.11 -0.61
CA THR A 44 0.75 3.83 -1.98
C THR A 44 1.62 4.98 -2.49
N GLY A 45 2.73 4.62 -3.12
CA GLY A 45 3.69 5.53 -3.73
C GLY A 45 3.55 5.45 -5.24
N SER A 46 3.37 6.61 -5.86
CA SER A 46 3.06 6.73 -7.28
C SER A 46 4.14 7.50 -8.03
N TRP A 47 4.23 7.24 -9.33
CA TRP A 47 5.11 7.99 -10.23
C TRP A 47 4.61 9.40 -10.55
N ASP A 48 3.44 9.80 -10.04
CA ASP A 48 2.95 11.19 -10.05
C ASP A 48 3.55 12.04 -8.90
N SER A 49 4.59 11.53 -8.23
CA SER A 49 5.26 12.11 -7.04
C SER A 49 4.40 12.20 -5.78
N LEU A 50 3.21 11.59 -5.80
CA LEU A 50 2.26 11.61 -4.69
C LEU A 50 2.32 10.32 -3.88
N ILE A 51 2.13 10.49 -2.57
CA ILE A 51 1.88 9.39 -1.64
C ILE A 51 0.43 9.50 -1.21
N ARG A 52 -0.31 8.39 -1.29
CA ARG A 52 -1.72 8.35 -0.88
C ARG A 52 -1.92 7.36 0.25
N LEU A 53 -2.73 7.75 1.22
CA LEU A 53 -3.15 6.94 2.35
C LEU A 53 -4.59 6.49 2.13
N TYR A 54 -4.82 5.19 2.25
CA TYR A 54 -6.14 4.59 2.18
C TYR A 54 -6.46 3.85 3.47
N THR A 55 -7.73 3.83 3.86
CA THR A 55 -8.24 2.97 4.93
C THR A 55 -8.65 1.61 4.40
N LEU A 56 -8.34 0.59 5.19
CA LEU A 56 -8.87 -0.75 5.02
C LEU A 56 -10.22 -0.89 5.75
N PRO A 57 -11.12 -1.77 5.29
CA PRO A 57 -10.94 -2.68 4.16
C PRO A 57 -11.40 -2.09 2.82
N ASN A 58 -12.07 -0.94 2.83
CA ASN A 58 -12.77 -0.39 1.65
C ASN A 58 -11.86 0.40 0.68
N CYS A 59 -10.55 0.48 0.94
CA CYS A 59 -9.59 1.29 0.17
C CYS A 59 -10.05 2.75 -0.02
N THR A 60 -10.59 3.37 1.04
CA THR A 60 -11.08 4.76 0.96
C THR A 60 -9.92 5.73 1.12
N SER A 61 -9.77 6.68 0.19
CA SER A 61 -8.70 7.68 0.24
C SER A 61 -8.89 8.62 1.43
N VAL A 62 -7.92 8.64 2.34
CA VAL A 62 -7.94 9.49 3.53
C VAL A 62 -7.19 10.79 3.26
N ARG A 63 -5.98 10.67 2.72
CA ARG A 63 -5.05 11.79 2.58
C ARG A 63 -4.10 11.55 1.43
N THR A 64 -3.70 12.65 0.79
CA THR A 64 -2.62 12.68 -0.18
C THR A 64 -1.50 13.56 0.35
N PHE A 65 -0.28 13.04 0.39
CA PHE A 65 0.91 13.77 0.78
C PHE A 65 1.63 14.25 -0.47
N LYS A 66 1.85 15.57 -0.51
CA LYS A 66 2.61 16.28 -1.55
C LYS A 66 3.90 16.75 -0.93
N GLY A 67 5.03 16.45 -1.58
CA GLY A 67 6.32 16.95 -1.11
C GLY A 67 7.53 16.39 -1.84
N HIS A 68 7.40 15.26 -2.54
CA HIS A 68 8.41 14.81 -3.49
C HIS A 68 8.22 15.49 -4.84
N ASP A 69 9.34 15.80 -5.49
CA ASP A 69 9.37 16.48 -6.79
C ASP A 69 9.46 15.48 -7.95
N ASP A 70 9.74 14.21 -7.65
CA ASP A 70 9.78 13.11 -8.61
C ASP A 70 9.15 11.82 -8.05
N ARG A 71 9.19 10.75 -8.83
CA ARG A 71 8.58 9.44 -8.58
C ARG A 71 8.95 8.89 -7.20
N VAL A 72 7.94 8.51 -6.42
CA VAL A 72 8.14 7.81 -5.15
C VAL A 72 8.64 6.39 -5.46
N THR A 73 9.83 6.07 -4.96
CA THR A 73 10.52 4.80 -5.20
C THR A 73 10.38 3.82 -4.03
N GLY A 74 10.09 4.32 -2.83
CA GLY A 74 10.01 3.49 -1.64
C GLY A 74 9.11 4.09 -0.57
N LEU A 75 8.49 3.21 0.21
CA LEU A 75 7.64 3.53 1.35
C LEU A 75 7.92 2.54 2.47
N ALA A 76 8.02 3.05 3.69
CA ALA A 76 8.17 2.23 4.89
C ALA A 76 7.34 2.82 6.03
N TRP A 77 6.49 1.99 6.61
CA TRP A 77 5.80 2.33 7.85
C TRP A 77 6.72 2.15 9.05
N PHE A 78 6.60 3.01 10.06
CA PHE A 78 7.25 2.78 11.33
C PHE A 78 6.55 1.64 12.09
N PRO A 79 7.28 0.62 12.57
CA PRO A 79 6.70 -0.60 13.14
C PRO A 79 6.19 -0.48 14.59
N GLY A 80 6.01 0.73 15.14
CA GLY A 80 5.59 0.90 16.54
C GLY A 80 4.95 2.24 16.85
N SER A 81 4.52 2.42 18.11
CA SER A 81 4.10 3.73 18.61
C SER A 81 5.32 4.61 18.83
N GLU A 82 5.82 5.23 17.77
CA GLU A 82 6.93 6.15 17.90
C GLU A 82 6.46 7.41 18.66
N PRO A 83 7.14 7.82 19.76
CA PRO A 83 6.74 8.98 20.57
C PRO A 83 6.86 10.32 19.83
N SER A 84 7.57 10.34 18.70
CA SER A 84 7.88 11.51 17.89
C SER A 84 6.75 11.96 16.97
N GLY A 85 5.70 11.15 16.82
CA GLY A 85 4.60 11.39 15.87
C GLY A 85 4.95 11.06 14.41
N LEU A 86 6.14 10.52 14.15
CA LEU A 86 6.55 10.00 12.84
C LEU A 86 5.73 8.76 12.48
N GLN A 87 5.05 8.81 11.32
CA GLN A 87 4.15 7.76 10.86
C GLN A 87 4.79 6.88 9.80
N PHE A 88 5.52 7.48 8.84
CA PHE A 88 6.20 6.71 7.79
C PHE A 88 7.35 7.49 7.14
N ALA A 89 8.19 6.77 6.41
CA ALA A 89 9.24 7.32 5.58
C ALA A 89 8.97 7.03 4.10
N SER A 90 9.38 7.96 3.25
CA SER A 90 9.32 7.81 1.79
C SER A 90 10.63 8.20 1.13
N SER A 91 11.00 7.47 0.09
CA SER A 91 12.12 7.80 -0.79
C SER A 91 11.64 8.10 -2.20
N SER A 92 12.33 8.99 -2.90
CA SER A 92 11.99 9.37 -4.27
C SER A 92 13.20 9.41 -5.19
N ALA A 93 12.93 9.37 -6.49
CA ALA A 93 13.89 9.62 -7.55
C ALA A 93 14.45 11.07 -7.54
N ASP A 94 13.84 11.98 -6.78
CA ASP A 94 14.35 13.34 -6.54
C ASP A 94 15.64 13.36 -5.69
N GLY A 95 16.12 12.20 -5.26
CA GLY A 95 17.33 12.05 -4.44
C GLY A 95 17.11 12.33 -2.96
N THR A 96 15.85 12.52 -2.53
CA THR A 96 15.50 12.82 -1.14
C THR A 96 14.78 11.66 -0.47
N VAL A 97 14.96 11.61 0.85
CA VAL A 97 14.14 10.81 1.77
C VAL A 97 13.37 11.80 2.64
N LYS A 98 12.05 11.61 2.74
CA LYS A 98 11.17 12.43 3.56
C LYS A 98 10.54 11.57 4.64
N PHE A 99 10.46 12.15 5.82
CA PHE A 99 9.81 11.59 6.97
C PHE A 99 8.51 12.34 7.21
N TRP A 100 7.44 11.61 7.50
CA TRP A 100 6.08 12.12 7.61
C TRP A 100 5.47 11.76 8.95
#